data_AF-A0A0G1B9T1-F1
#
_entry.id   AF-A0A0G1B9T1-F1
#
_cell.length_a   1.000
_cell.length_b   1.000
_cell.length_c   1.000
_cell.angle_alpha   90.00
_cell.angle_beta   90.00
_cell.angle_gamma   90.00
#
_symmetry.space_group_name_H-M   'P 1'
#
loop_
_entity.id
_entity.type
_entity.pdbx_description
1 polymer ?
#
loop_
_entity_poly.entity_id
_entity_poly.type
_entity_poly.pdbx_seq_one_letter_code
_entity_poly.pdbx_strand_id
1 'polypeptide(L)'
;MYLWLKQGAEEQLQVLKEQGLVGDLRVETDRTSGKKYINTYTEVSDPTSEIAEALGDLTEKVTAKDHIVCGLRADGVYRHNGATLTVKTGMYYQDSREVWQLVSVSGPSVEAVNTIYSLFRQGKLTPEENWEERIPPTPPPATEPAEDTEKASV
;
A
#
# COMPACT_ATOMS: atom_id res chain seq x y z
N MET A 1 -0.38 4.91 10.52
CA MET A 1 -0.64 3.46 10.42
C MET A 1 -1.98 3.17 11.07
N TYR A 2 -2.73 2.18 10.60
CA TYR A 2 -4.02 1.82 11.18
C TYR A 2 -3.98 0.40 11.71
N LEU A 3 -4.33 0.24 12.99
CA LEU A 3 -4.50 -1.06 13.66
C LEU A 3 -5.99 -1.35 13.72
N TRP A 4 -6.47 -2.27 12.88
CA TRP A 4 -7.87 -2.69 12.87
C TRP A 4 -8.13 -3.64 14.02
N LEU A 5 -9.11 -3.32 14.85
CA LEU A 5 -9.36 -4.05 16.10
C LEU A 5 -10.25 -5.27 15.87
N LYS A 6 -9.99 -6.34 16.63
CA LYS A 6 -10.88 -7.49 16.73
C LYS A 6 -12.22 -7.08 17.35
N GLN A 7 -13.27 -7.86 17.08
CA GLN A 7 -14.56 -7.67 17.73
C GLN A 7 -14.42 -7.84 19.25
N GLY A 8 -14.93 -6.87 20.03
CA GLY A 8 -14.84 -6.89 21.50
C GLY A 8 -13.50 -6.42 22.08
N ALA A 9 -12.53 -6.03 21.25
CA ALA A 9 -11.22 -5.58 21.72
C ALA A 9 -11.24 -4.29 22.57
N GLU A 10 -12.35 -3.55 22.59
CA GLU A 10 -12.47 -2.29 23.31
C GLU A 10 -12.43 -2.45 24.83
N GLU A 11 -13.04 -3.52 25.36
CA GLU A 11 -13.02 -3.80 26.79
C GLU A 11 -11.59 -4.07 27.26
N GLN A 12 -10.85 -4.88 26.50
CA GLN A 12 -9.45 -5.17 26.78
C GLN A 12 -8.57 -3.92 26.59
N LEU A 13 -8.84 -3.11 25.57
CA LEU A 13 -8.12 -1.84 25.38
C LEU A 13 -8.34 -0.88 26.54
N GLN A 14 -9.55 -0.81 27.09
CA GLN A 14 -9.86 0.02 28.25
C GLN A 14 -9.09 -0.45 29.49
N VAL A 15 -8.98 -1.76 29.71
CA VAL A 15 -8.14 -2.33 30.77
C VAL A 15 -6.67 -1.94 30.59
N LEU A 16 -6.14 -2.03 29.37
CA LEU A 16 -4.75 -1.61 29.07
C LEU A 16 -4.52 -0.11 29.33
N LYS A 17 -5.54 0.73 29.08
CA LYS A 17 -5.48 2.17 29.39
C LYS A 17 -5.43 2.44 30.88
N GLU A 18 -6.25 1.74 31.66
CA GLU A 18 -6.28 1.85 33.13
C GLU A 18 -4.97 1.36 33.76
N GLN A 19 -4.31 0.39 33.14
CA GLN A 19 -2.97 -0.07 33.51
C GLN A 19 -1.84 0.90 33.11
N GLY A 20 -2.15 1.95 32.34
CA GLY A 20 -1.17 2.93 31.87
C GLY A 20 -0.27 2.45 30.72
N LEU A 21 -0.58 1.30 30.11
CA LEU A 21 0.27 0.70 29.07
C LEU A 21 0.11 1.37 27.71
N VAL A 22 -1.11 1.75 27.34
CA VAL A 22 -1.45 2.21 25.98
C VAL A 22 -1.85 3.70 25.90
N GLY A 23 -1.63 4.46 26.97
CA GLY A 23 -1.81 5.93 27.01
C GLY A 23 -3.15 6.44 26.45
N ASP A 24 -3.09 7.57 25.73
CA ASP A 24 -4.26 8.28 25.16
C ASP A 24 -4.66 7.79 23.75
N LEU A 25 -4.33 6.55 23.39
CA LEU A 25 -4.68 6.01 22.07
C LEU A 25 -6.18 6.11 21.80
N ARG A 26 -6.53 6.76 20.68
CA ARG A 26 -7.92 6.97 20.29
C ARG A 26 -8.40 5.86 19.38
N VAL A 27 -9.55 5.28 19.72
CA VAL A 27 -10.28 4.36 18.86
C VAL A 27 -11.20 5.18 17.96
N GLU A 28 -11.05 4.97 16.67
CA GLU A 28 -11.90 5.55 15.64
C GLU A 28 -12.76 4.46 15.01
N THR A 29 -13.87 4.86 14.38
CA THR A 29 -14.74 3.95 13.63
C THR A 29 -14.72 4.35 12.16
N ASP A 30 -14.36 3.40 11.31
CA ASP A 30 -14.39 3.61 9.87
C ASP A 30 -15.83 3.76 9.39
N ARG A 31 -16.12 4.86 8.70
CA ARG A 31 -17.50 5.21 8.31
C ARG A 31 -18.07 4.25 7.27
N THR A 32 -17.22 3.61 6.49
CA THR A 32 -17.64 2.75 5.38
C THR A 32 -17.89 1.32 5.85
N SER A 33 -16.99 0.76 6.64
CA SER A 33 -17.06 -0.62 7.12
C SER A 33 -17.67 -0.78 8.51
N GLY A 34 -17.78 0.31 9.27
CA GLY A 34 -18.16 0.28 10.69
C GLY A 34 -17.11 -0.37 11.59
N LYS A 35 -15.95 -0.79 11.03
CA LYS A 35 -14.87 -1.42 11.79
C LYS A 35 -14.12 -0.38 12.61
N LYS A 36 -13.71 -0.80 13.81
CA LYS A 36 -12.93 0.04 14.72
C LYS A 36 -11.45 -0.09 14.44
N TYR A 37 -10.73 1.01 14.55
CA TYR A 37 -9.29 1.04 14.37
C TYR A 37 -8.63 2.07 15.27
N ILE A 38 -7.32 1.90 15.49
CA ILE A 38 -6.47 2.89 16.13
C ILE A 38 -5.58 3.50 15.05
N ASN A 39 -5.57 4.82 14.93
CA ASN A 39 -4.62 5.53 14.05
C ASN A 39 -3.35 5.87 14.84
N THR A 40 -2.26 5.19 14.51
CA THR A 40 -0.97 5.35 15.16
C THR A 40 0.01 5.97 14.16
N TYR A 41 0.44 7.21 14.40
CA TYR A 41 1.36 7.88 13.49
C TYR A 41 2.82 7.46 13.73
N THR A 42 3.19 7.04 14.95
CA THR A 42 4.60 6.82 15.31
C THR A 42 4.83 5.79 16.42
N GLU A 43 3.94 5.69 17.42
CA GLU A 43 4.23 4.95 18.66
C GLU A 43 4.24 3.42 18.54
N VAL A 44 3.52 2.87 17.55
CA VAL A 44 3.42 1.40 17.36
C VAL A 44 4.27 0.93 16.18
N SER A 45 5.17 1.78 15.70
CA SER A 45 6.08 1.46 14.60
C SER A 45 7.21 0.53 15.02
N ASP A 46 7.54 0.56 16.33
CA ASP A 46 8.50 -0.35 16.94
C ASP A 46 7.76 -1.64 17.37
N PRO A 47 7.94 -2.75 16.62
CA PRO A 47 7.30 -4.01 16.95
C PRO A 47 7.81 -4.63 18.26
N THR A 48 8.92 -4.12 18.82
CA THR A 48 9.50 -4.60 20.09
C THR A 48 9.00 -3.82 21.31
N SER A 49 8.18 -2.78 21.11
CA SER A 49 7.59 -2.05 22.22
C SER A 49 6.52 -2.89 22.94
N GLU A 50 6.46 -2.76 24.26
CA GLU A 50 5.40 -3.40 25.09
C GLU A 50 3.99 -3.00 24.62
N ILE A 51 3.86 -1.79 24.06
CA ILE A 51 2.62 -1.28 23.45
C ILE A 51 2.27 -2.09 22.20
N ALA A 52 3.23 -2.36 21.31
CA ALA A 52 2.98 -3.15 20.10
C ALA A 52 2.60 -4.59 20.43
N GLU A 53 3.20 -5.18 21.45
CA GLU A 53 2.82 -6.52 21.94
C GLU A 53 1.39 -6.52 22.49
N ALA A 54 1.08 -5.60 23.42
CA ALA A 54 -0.25 -5.51 24.04
C ALA A 54 -1.37 -5.22 23.02
N LEU A 55 -1.09 -4.40 21.99
CA LEU A 55 -2.03 -4.13 20.92
C LEU A 55 -2.09 -5.25 19.87
N GLY A 56 -1.05 -6.09 19.75
CA GLY A 56 -0.99 -7.20 18.82
C GLY A 56 -2.13 -8.19 19.02
N ASP A 57 -2.42 -8.54 20.28
CA ASP A 57 -3.51 -9.44 20.63
C ASP A 57 -4.89 -8.87 20.33
N LEU A 58 -5.02 -7.53 20.32
CA LEU A 58 -6.26 -6.81 20.03
C LEU A 58 -6.46 -6.54 18.54
N THR A 59 -5.41 -6.71 17.73
CA THR A 59 -5.40 -6.31 16.32
C THR A 59 -5.79 -7.47 15.42
N GLU A 60 -6.80 -7.26 14.56
CA GLU A 60 -7.20 -8.16 13.47
C GLU A 60 -6.24 -8.01 12.29
N LYS A 61 -5.85 -6.77 11.97
CA LYS A 61 -5.05 -6.44 10.79
C LYS A 61 -4.36 -5.11 10.97
N VAL A 62 -3.15 -4.98 10.45
CA VAL A 62 -2.42 -3.72 10.34
C VAL A 62 -2.48 -3.23 8.91
N THR A 63 -2.69 -1.93 8.70
CA THR A 63 -2.59 -1.30 7.39
C THR A 63 -1.78 -0.01 7.42
N ALA A 64 -0.93 0.18 6.41
CA ALA A 64 -0.13 1.38 6.23
C ALA A 64 -0.33 1.91 4.81
N LYS A 65 -0.31 3.23 4.65
CA LYS A 65 -0.38 3.88 3.35
C LYS A 65 0.79 4.85 3.22
N ASP A 66 1.35 4.93 2.03
CA ASP A 66 2.48 5.79 1.74
C ASP A 66 2.39 6.34 0.30
N HIS A 67 3.06 7.47 0.07
CA HIS A 67 3.16 8.12 -1.25
C HIS A 67 4.63 8.18 -1.67
N ILE A 68 4.94 7.53 -2.78
CA ILE A 68 6.31 7.45 -3.30
C ILE A 68 6.41 8.29 -4.56
N VAL A 69 7.32 9.26 -4.57
CA VAL A 69 7.59 10.12 -5.74
C VAL A 69 8.84 9.71 -6.52
N CYS A 70 9.72 8.91 -5.91
CA CYS A 70 10.98 8.44 -6.50
C CYS A 70 11.20 6.94 -6.30
N GLY A 71 11.83 6.30 -7.30
CA GLY A 71 12.08 4.85 -7.27
C GLY A 71 10.79 4.05 -7.42
N LEU A 72 9.94 4.47 -8.37
CA LEU A 72 8.67 3.83 -8.69
C LEU A 72 8.89 2.34 -9.04
N ARG A 73 7.88 1.53 -8.77
CA ARG A 73 7.86 0.08 -9.00
C ARG A 73 6.73 -0.29 -9.94
N ALA A 74 6.62 -1.55 -10.35
CA ALA A 74 5.50 -1.96 -11.19
C ALA A 74 4.17 -1.80 -10.43
N ASP A 75 3.14 -1.30 -11.10
CA ASP A 75 1.79 -1.29 -10.54
C ASP A 75 1.26 -2.72 -10.38
N GLY A 76 0.66 -3.02 -9.23
CA GLY A 76 0.25 -4.38 -8.96
C GLY A 76 0.03 -4.75 -7.50
N VAL A 77 -0.14 -6.06 -7.30
CA VAL A 77 -0.25 -6.69 -5.98
C VAL A 77 1.02 -7.49 -5.70
N TYR A 78 1.62 -7.23 -4.55
CA TYR A 78 2.78 -7.92 -4.01
C TYR A 78 2.34 -8.65 -2.75
N ARG A 79 2.79 -9.89 -2.54
CA ARG A 79 2.52 -10.62 -1.30
C ARG A 79 3.81 -11.17 -0.70
N HIS A 80 3.83 -11.24 0.63
CA HIS A 80 4.94 -11.81 1.37
C HIS A 80 4.47 -12.21 2.77
N ASN A 81 4.64 -13.48 3.14
CA ASN A 81 4.36 -14.01 4.49
C ASN A 81 3.02 -13.55 5.09
N GLY A 82 1.94 -13.66 4.31
CA GLY A 82 0.58 -13.27 4.76
C GLY A 82 0.30 -11.77 4.74
N ALA A 83 1.28 -10.92 4.42
CA ALA A 83 1.05 -9.52 4.10
C ALA A 83 0.80 -9.31 2.59
N THR A 84 0.01 -8.30 2.27
CA THR A 84 -0.32 -7.86 0.91
C THR A 84 -0.01 -6.38 0.78
N LEU A 85 0.67 -6.01 -0.30
CA LEU A 85 1.02 -4.64 -0.65
C LEU A 85 0.46 -4.36 -2.05
N THR A 86 -0.31 -3.29 -2.17
CA THR A 86 -0.87 -2.82 -3.43
C THR A 86 -0.20 -1.53 -3.84
N VAL A 87 0.25 -1.45 -5.09
CA VAL A 87 0.85 -0.26 -5.69
C VAL A 87 -0.05 0.22 -6.81
N LYS A 88 -0.34 1.52 -6.80
CA LYS A 88 -1.05 2.17 -7.89
C LYS A 88 -0.43 3.52 -8.20
N THR A 89 -0.07 3.74 -9.45
CA THR A 89 0.42 5.03 -9.92
C THR A 89 -0.73 6.02 -10.03
N GLY A 90 -0.54 7.18 -9.42
CA GLY A 90 -1.34 8.38 -9.59
C GLY A 90 -0.54 9.46 -10.33
N MET A 91 -1.24 10.29 -11.08
CA MET A 91 -0.66 11.50 -11.67
C MET A 91 -1.42 12.70 -11.12
N TYR A 92 -0.68 13.67 -10.58
CA TYR A 92 -1.26 14.96 -10.22
C TYR A 92 -0.92 16.00 -11.29
N TYR A 93 -1.91 16.79 -11.68
CA TYR A 93 -1.77 17.88 -12.65
C TYR A 93 -2.14 19.21 -11.98
N GLN A 94 -1.24 19.77 -11.19
CA GLN A 94 -1.22 21.20 -10.94
C GLN A 94 0.21 21.68 -11.12
N ASP A 95 0.42 22.47 -12.17
CA ASP A 95 1.61 23.25 -12.50
C ASP A 95 2.93 22.50 -12.82
N SER A 96 3.11 21.26 -12.37
CA SER A 96 4.17 20.36 -12.84
C SER A 96 3.65 18.92 -12.87
N ARG A 97 4.12 18.12 -13.84
CA ARG A 97 3.73 16.70 -13.91
C ARG A 97 4.48 15.94 -12.83
N GLU A 98 3.85 15.77 -11.67
CA GLU A 98 4.38 14.89 -10.62
C GLU A 98 3.68 13.53 -10.70
N VAL A 99 4.48 12.50 -10.96
CA VAL A 99 4.05 11.11 -10.93
C VAL A 99 4.38 10.55 -9.56
N TRP A 100 3.39 9.97 -8.89
CA TRP A 100 3.54 9.38 -7.57
C TRP A 100 2.85 8.03 -7.52
N GLN A 101 3.26 7.18 -6.60
CA GLN A 101 2.64 5.88 -6.34
C GLN A 101 2.00 5.86 -4.97
N LEU A 102 0.71 5.52 -4.94
CA LEU A 102 0.03 5.13 -3.72
C LEU A 102 0.45 3.71 -3.39
N VAL A 103 1.08 3.51 -2.25
CA VAL A 103 1.34 2.19 -1.69
C VAL A 103 0.40 1.96 -0.52
N SER A 104 -0.35 0.87 -0.58
CA SER A 104 -1.22 0.43 0.51
C SER A 104 -0.79 -0.96 0.95
N VAL A 105 -0.28 -1.07 2.17
CA VAL A 105 0.19 -2.32 2.78
C VAL A 105 -0.81 -2.79 3.81
N SER A 106 -1.05 -4.09 3.87
CA SER A 106 -1.91 -4.74 4.85
C SER A 106 -1.29 -6.05 5.30
N GLY A 107 -1.32 -6.36 6.59
CA GLY A 107 -0.76 -7.60 7.10
C GLY A 107 -1.29 -7.96 8.49
N PRO A 108 -0.95 -9.16 9.00
CA PRO A 108 -1.41 -9.62 10.30
C PRO A 108 -0.75 -8.87 11.47
N SER A 109 0.43 -8.29 11.26
CA SER A 109 1.20 -7.58 12.30
C SER A 109 1.97 -6.40 11.72
N VAL A 110 2.47 -5.53 12.60
CA VAL A 110 3.34 -4.41 12.24
C VAL A 110 4.63 -4.93 11.59
N GLU A 111 5.22 -5.99 12.14
CA GLU A 111 6.41 -6.63 11.60
C GLU A 111 6.18 -7.12 10.16
N ALA A 112 5.08 -7.82 9.90
CA ALA A 112 4.77 -8.31 8.56
C ALA A 112 4.62 -7.16 7.55
N VAL A 113 3.95 -6.07 7.95
CA VAL A 113 3.80 -4.85 7.14
C VAL A 113 5.16 -4.18 6.88
N ASN A 114 6.01 -4.06 7.89
CA ASN A 114 7.35 -3.46 7.75
C ASN A 114 8.28 -4.31 6.88
N THR A 115 8.25 -5.63 7.03
CA THR A 115 9.05 -6.56 6.23
C THR A 115 8.69 -6.49 4.75
N ILE A 116 7.39 -6.61 4.40
CA ILE A 116 6.98 -6.55 2.98
C ILE A 116 7.28 -5.17 2.37
N TYR A 117 7.04 -4.08 3.11
CA TYR A 117 7.32 -2.74 2.63
C TYR A 117 8.83 -2.53 2.40
N SER A 118 9.67 -3.04 3.32
CA SER A 118 11.13 -2.96 3.17
C SER A 118 11.63 -3.76 1.97
N LEU A 119 11.17 -5.00 1.77
CA LEU A 119 11.53 -5.82 0.62
C LEU A 119 11.07 -5.19 -0.71
N PHE A 120 9.87 -4.59 -0.71
CA PHE A 120 9.35 -3.83 -1.84
C PHE A 120 10.25 -2.62 -2.18
N ARG A 121 10.61 -1.80 -1.18
CA ARG A 121 11.50 -0.64 -1.39
C ARG A 121 12.88 -1.05 -1.90
N GLN A 122 13.39 -2.18 -1.41
CA GLN A 122 14.65 -2.80 -1.88
C GLN A 122 14.54 -3.41 -3.29
N GLY A 123 13.36 -3.49 -3.90
CA GLY A 123 13.16 -4.09 -5.22
C GLY A 123 13.31 -5.62 -5.24
N LYS A 124 13.17 -6.27 -4.07
CA LYS A 124 13.31 -7.73 -3.93
C LYS A 124 12.01 -8.49 -4.19
N LEU A 125 10.89 -7.78 -4.32
CA LEU A 125 9.59 -8.37 -4.62
C LEU A 125 9.24 -8.11 -6.08
N THR A 126 8.66 -9.12 -6.70
CA THR A 126 7.95 -9.01 -7.98
C THR A 126 6.45 -9.05 -7.72
N PRO A 127 5.64 -8.32 -8.52
CA PRO A 127 4.19 -8.36 -8.36
C PRO A 127 3.66 -9.74 -8.75
N GLU A 128 2.76 -10.30 -7.94
CA GLU A 128 1.98 -11.49 -8.30
C GLU A 128 0.90 -11.13 -9.33
N GLU A 129 0.38 -9.91 -9.27
CA GLU A 129 -0.53 -9.36 -10.26
C GLU A 129 0.07 -8.09 -10.84
N ASN A 130 0.48 -8.11 -12.11
CA ASN A 130 0.96 -6.93 -12.82
C ASN A 130 -0.21 -6.23 -13.52
N TRP A 131 -0.44 -4.96 -13.19
CA TRP A 131 -1.55 -4.19 -13.74
C TRP A 131 -1.16 -3.28 -14.91
N GLU A 132 0.14 -3.20 -15.22
CA GLU A 132 0.65 -2.44 -16.36
C GLU A 132 0.29 -3.11 -17.71
N GLU A 133 0.05 -4.43 -17.71
CA GLU A 133 -0.28 -5.22 -18.91
C GLU A 133 -1.71 -4.99 -19.45
N ARG A 134 -2.51 -4.09 -18.86
CA ARG A 134 -3.87 -3.76 -19.33
C ARG A 134 -3.94 -2.61 -20.33
N ILE A 135 -2.82 -2.20 -20.92
CA ILE A 135 -2.83 -1.35 -22.11
C ILE A 135 -2.81 -2.31 -23.32
N PRO A 136 -3.89 -2.45 -24.10
CA PRO A 136 -3.83 -3.25 -25.32
C PRO A 136 -2.68 -2.70 -26.19
N PRO A 137 -1.88 -3.57 -26.83
CA PRO A 137 -0.79 -3.11 -27.66
C PRO A 137 -1.35 -2.14 -28.70
N THR A 138 -0.70 -0.97 -28.83
CA THR A 138 -1.04 0.00 -29.86
C THR A 138 -1.10 -0.75 -31.20
N PRO A 139 -2.20 -0.67 -31.97
CA PRO A 139 -2.25 -1.33 -33.26
C PRO A 139 -1.04 -0.86 -34.09
N PRO A 140 -0.40 -1.75 -34.87
CA PRO A 140 0.75 -1.37 -35.67
C PRO A 140 0.38 -0.15 -36.53
N PRO A 141 1.32 0.79 -36.74
CA PRO A 141 1.06 1.96 -37.56
C PRO A 141 0.51 1.50 -38.91
N ALA A 142 -0.59 2.10 -39.34
CA ALA A 142 -1.16 1.82 -40.64
C ALA A 142 -0.05 1.96 -41.68
N THR A 143 0.23 0.88 -42.41
CA THR A 143 1.20 0.92 -43.50
C THR A 143 0.68 1.93 -44.50
N GLU A 144 1.30 3.11 -44.55
CA GLU A 144 1.06 4.06 -45.62
C GLU A 144 1.33 3.34 -46.95
N PRO A 145 0.43 3.43 -47.94
CA PRO A 145 0.66 2.81 -49.23
C PRO A 145 1.94 3.42 -49.82
N ALA A 146 2.85 2.55 -50.22
CA ALA A 146 4.11 2.94 -50.87
C ALA A 146 3.79 3.85 -52.06
N GLU A 147 4.32 5.08 -52.04
CA GLU A 147 4.35 5.94 -53.22
C GLU A 147 5.22 5.26 -54.28
N ASP A 148 4.56 4.71 -55.30
CA ASP A 148 5.19 4.27 -56.55
C ASP A 148 5.85 5.49 -57.21
N THR A 149 7.16 5.64 -57.03
CA THR A 149 7.95 6.59 -57.82
C THR A 149 8.35 5.91 -59.13
N GLU A 150 7.44 5.91 -60.09
CA GLU A 150 7.74 5.48 -61.45
C GLU A 150 8.70 6.50 -62.10
N LYS A 151 9.94 6.08 -62.33
CA LYS A 151 10.93 6.82 -63.10
C LYS A 151 10.48 6.92 -64.56
N ALA A 152 10.05 8.09 -65.00
CA ALA A 152 10.03 8.42 -66.42
C ALA A 152 11.47 8.63 -66.91
N SER A 153 11.98 7.67 -67.68
CA SER A 153 13.10 7.85 -68.61
C SER A 153 12.54 7.81 -70.03
N VAL A 154 12.58 8.92 -70.77
CA VAL A 154 13.08 9.09 -72.16
C VAL A 154 13.15 10.58 -72.44
#